data_AF-A0A3D1HWY6-F1
#
_entry.id   AF-A0A3D1HWY6-F1
#
_cell.length_a   1.000
_cell.length_b   1.000
_cell.length_c   1.000
_cell.angle_alpha   90.00
_cell.angle_beta   90.00
_cell.angle_gamma   90.00
#
_symmetry.space_group_name_H-M   'P 1'
#
loop_
_entity.id
_entity.type
_entity.pdbx_description
1 polymer ?
#
loop_
_entity_poly.entity_id
_entity_poly.type
_entity_poly.pdbx_seq_one_letter_code
_entity_poly.pdbx_strand_id
1 'polypeptide(L)'
;MSLTHSNISIFVPHIGCPNKCSFCNQRYITGANKAPRAEDVDKAVAAAIGGRAFKSKTAEIAFFGGSFTAINRSYMTDLLKAAAKYVDNGTVKGIRISTRPDAIDDEILTLLKKYRVTSIELGAQSMNDRVLRMNNRGHTSGDVVKASRLIKQYGFELGLQMMTGLYADNDASALKTAAKLIELKPATVRIYPTIVLKDTDLAALYSDGIYKPQTLFEAVNLAARLYKLFCNSGIKVIRLGLHSIEEDAYIAGPWHPAFSELCQSEIMLAGVISKLIEKGDYIIYVGRSDVSKMIGQGRKNLLHLRDMGYNCRVKEDEALSGLDFRIERQA
;
A
#
# COMPACT_ATOMS: atom_id res chain seq x y z
N MET A 1 1.85 21.31 9.16
CA MET A 1 1.99 20.94 7.75
C MET A 1 2.81 19.65 7.63
N SER A 2 2.16 18.53 7.32
CA SER A 2 2.88 17.27 7.01
C SER A 2 3.66 17.46 5.71
N LEU A 3 4.98 17.44 5.77
CA LEU A 3 5.82 17.48 4.57
C LEU A 3 5.45 16.28 3.68
N THR A 4 5.08 16.54 2.43
CA THR A 4 4.84 15.50 1.43
C THR A 4 6.14 14.73 1.19
N HIS A 5 6.12 13.44 1.53
CA HIS A 5 7.22 12.52 1.28
C HIS A 5 7.26 12.18 -0.21
N SER A 6 8.44 12.25 -0.83
CA SER A 6 8.63 12.00 -2.25
C SER A 6 9.49 10.74 -2.43
N ASN A 7 9.05 9.80 -3.26
CA ASN A 7 9.83 8.59 -3.56
C ASN A 7 10.37 8.66 -4.99
N ILE A 8 11.70 8.53 -5.11
CA ILE A 8 12.36 8.26 -6.39
C ILE A 8 12.29 6.74 -6.58
N SER A 9 11.29 6.31 -7.34
CA SER A 9 10.90 4.91 -7.45
C SER A 9 11.75 4.21 -8.50
N ILE A 10 12.43 3.13 -8.09
CA ILE A 10 13.23 2.26 -8.96
C ILE A 10 12.68 0.85 -8.81
N PHE A 11 12.15 0.31 -9.91
CA PHE A 11 11.57 -1.02 -9.92
C PHE A 11 12.65 -2.04 -10.25
N VAL A 12 13.04 -2.82 -9.25
CA VAL A 12 13.93 -3.98 -9.40
C VAL A 12 13.03 -5.19 -9.68
N PRO A 13 13.14 -5.85 -10.84
CA PRO A 13 12.33 -7.02 -11.11
C PRO A 13 12.51 -8.09 -10.01
N HIS A 14 11.47 -8.88 -9.77
CA HIS A 14 11.41 -9.94 -8.76
C HIS A 14 12.39 -11.13 -8.98
N ILE A 15 13.53 -10.91 -9.67
CA ILE A 15 14.55 -11.90 -10.05
C ILE A 15 15.08 -12.70 -8.86
N GLY A 16 15.07 -12.10 -7.66
CA GLY A 16 15.51 -12.76 -6.43
C GLY A 16 14.43 -13.61 -5.74
N CYS A 17 13.20 -13.65 -6.22
CA CYS A 17 12.15 -14.45 -5.58
C CYS A 17 12.23 -15.92 -6.04
N PRO A 18 12.52 -16.88 -5.16
CA PRO A 18 12.59 -18.29 -5.55
C PRO A 18 11.20 -18.92 -5.76
N ASN A 19 10.12 -18.18 -5.45
CA ASN A 19 8.76 -18.68 -5.47
C ASN A 19 7.92 -17.99 -6.56
N LYS A 20 7.10 -18.78 -7.26
CA LYS A 20 6.04 -18.30 -8.14
C LYS A 20 4.75 -18.20 -7.32
N CYS A 21 4.45 -17.01 -6.81
CA CYS A 21 3.20 -16.81 -6.06
C CYS A 21 2.00 -16.99 -6.99
N SER A 22 0.90 -17.54 -6.47
CA SER A 22 -0.28 -17.86 -7.29
C SER A 22 -0.88 -16.66 -8.02
N PHE A 23 -0.74 -15.45 -7.49
CA PHE A 23 -1.35 -14.21 -8.00
C PHE A 23 -0.36 -13.27 -8.70
N CYS A 24 0.94 -13.59 -8.67
CA CYS A 24 1.99 -12.70 -9.14
C CYS A 24 2.50 -13.17 -10.49
N ASN A 25 2.46 -12.29 -11.50
CA ASN A 25 3.19 -12.49 -12.73
C ASN A 25 4.25 -11.39 -12.91
N GLN A 26 5.52 -11.80 -12.82
CA GLN A 26 6.66 -10.89 -12.90
C GLN A 26 6.73 -10.13 -14.23
N ARG A 27 6.28 -10.72 -15.35
CA ARG A 27 6.32 -10.06 -16.66
C ARG A 27 5.39 -8.85 -16.73
N TYR A 28 4.29 -8.88 -15.97
CA TYR A 28 3.21 -7.89 -16.06
C TYR A 28 3.16 -6.90 -14.88
N ILE A 29 3.87 -7.16 -13.78
CA ILE A 29 3.76 -6.35 -12.55
C ILE A 29 4.78 -5.21 -12.52
N THR A 30 5.95 -5.40 -13.12
CA THR A 30 7.04 -4.41 -12.98
C THR A 30 7.09 -3.40 -14.13
N GLY A 31 6.39 -3.60 -15.24
CA GLY A 31 6.41 -2.73 -16.43
C GLY A 31 7.79 -2.53 -17.09
N ALA A 32 8.86 -3.00 -16.44
CA ALA A 32 10.24 -2.91 -16.86
C ALA A 32 10.74 -4.31 -17.24
N ASN A 33 10.98 -4.51 -18.53
CA ASN A 33 11.57 -5.73 -19.08
C ASN A 33 13.08 -5.88 -18.74
N LYS A 34 13.68 -4.90 -18.07
CA LYS A 34 15.12 -4.85 -17.80
C LYS A 34 15.41 -4.54 -16.34
N ALA A 35 16.29 -5.34 -15.74
CA ALA A 35 16.80 -5.07 -14.41
C ALA A 35 17.58 -3.74 -14.39
N PRO A 36 17.30 -2.82 -13.44
CA PRO A 36 17.96 -1.53 -13.39
C PRO A 36 19.44 -1.70 -13.08
N ARG A 37 20.29 -0.82 -13.59
CA ARG A 37 21.71 -0.74 -13.27
C ARG A 37 21.98 0.46 -12.36
N ALA A 38 23.19 0.55 -11.83
CA ALA A 38 23.64 1.71 -11.04
C ALA A 38 23.39 3.04 -11.78
N GLU A 39 23.62 3.09 -13.10
CA GLU A 39 23.35 4.27 -13.93
C GLU A 39 21.87 4.67 -13.98
N ASP A 40 20.95 3.71 -13.85
CA ASP A 40 19.52 3.99 -13.86
C ASP A 40 19.07 4.64 -12.54
N VAL A 41 19.79 4.36 -11.43
CA VAL A 41 19.63 5.11 -10.17
C VAL A 41 19.97 6.57 -10.40
N ASP A 42 21.10 6.84 -11.04
CA ASP A 42 21.58 8.20 -11.30
C ASP A 42 20.63 8.98 -12.20
N LYS A 43 20.13 8.34 -13.27
CA LYS A 43 19.12 8.93 -14.16
C LYS A 43 17.81 9.22 -13.42
N ALA A 44 17.33 8.31 -12.58
CA ALA A 44 16.11 8.50 -11.81
C ALA A 44 16.24 9.67 -10.83
N VAL A 45 17.38 9.80 -10.16
CA VAL A 45 17.66 10.92 -9.24
C VAL A 45 17.75 12.24 -9.99
N ALA A 46 18.48 12.29 -11.12
CA ALA A 46 18.58 13.50 -11.93
C ALA A 46 17.21 13.97 -12.45
N ALA A 47 16.39 13.04 -12.95
CA ALA A 47 15.03 13.34 -13.40
C ALA A 47 14.15 13.85 -12.26
N ALA A 48 14.28 13.27 -11.06
CA ALA A 48 13.52 13.72 -9.90
C ALA A 48 13.90 15.14 -9.45
N ILE A 49 15.20 15.45 -9.38
CA ILE A 49 15.69 16.79 -8.97
C ILE A 49 15.17 17.89 -9.91
N GLY A 50 15.05 17.60 -11.21
CA GLY A 50 14.49 18.55 -12.18
C GLY A 50 12.97 18.79 -12.05
N GLY A 51 12.27 17.96 -11.26
CA GLY A 51 10.82 18.03 -11.08
C GLY A 51 10.37 18.99 -9.97
N ARG A 52 9.28 19.74 -10.22
CA ARG A 52 8.69 20.70 -9.25
C ARG A 52 8.26 20.11 -7.89
N ALA A 53 8.10 18.78 -7.82
CA ALA A 53 7.64 18.08 -6.62
C ALA A 53 8.78 17.52 -5.74
N PHE A 54 10.04 17.69 -6.15
CA PHE A 54 11.18 17.19 -5.38
C PHE A 54 11.45 18.05 -4.15
N LYS A 55 11.58 17.39 -3.01
CA LYS A 55 11.91 18.01 -1.73
C LYS A 55 13.02 17.19 -1.08
N SER A 56 14.27 17.65 -1.22
CA SER A 56 15.47 16.93 -0.75
C SER A 56 15.34 16.39 0.68
N LYS A 57 14.84 17.20 1.62
CA LYS A 57 14.68 16.81 3.05
C LYS A 57 13.69 15.67 3.32
N THR A 58 12.80 15.36 2.37
CA THR A 58 11.79 14.30 2.53
C THR A 58 11.83 13.25 1.42
N ALA A 59 12.77 13.37 0.48
CA ALA A 59 12.92 12.44 -0.61
C ALA A 59 13.64 11.16 -0.15
N GLU A 60 13.17 9.99 -0.58
CA GLU A 60 13.90 8.72 -0.44
C GLU A 60 14.08 8.09 -1.83
N ILE A 61 15.18 7.37 -2.03
CA ILE A 61 15.32 6.45 -3.16
C ILE A 61 14.67 5.13 -2.75
N ALA A 62 13.67 4.68 -3.51
CA ALA A 62 12.85 3.53 -3.16
C ALA A 62 13.04 2.39 -4.17
N PHE A 63 13.66 1.30 -3.74
CA PHE A 63 13.76 0.07 -4.52
C PHE A 63 12.53 -0.81 -4.30
N PHE A 64 11.63 -0.84 -5.28
CA PHE A 64 10.43 -1.67 -5.30
C PHE A 64 10.68 -2.97 -6.05
N GLY A 65 9.84 -3.99 -5.78
CA GLY A 65 9.96 -5.31 -6.39
C GLY A 65 10.09 -6.46 -5.40
N GLY A 66 9.80 -6.23 -4.11
CA GLY A 66 9.44 -7.24 -3.11
C GLY A 66 10.40 -8.38 -2.81
N SER A 67 11.60 -8.41 -3.39
CA SER A 67 12.65 -9.41 -3.14
C SER A 67 14.06 -8.80 -3.18
N PHE A 68 14.21 -7.51 -2.86
CA PHE A 68 15.46 -6.79 -3.04
C PHE A 68 16.65 -7.42 -2.31
N THR A 69 16.46 -7.97 -1.10
CA THR A 69 17.54 -8.62 -0.34
C THR A 69 17.79 -10.07 -0.74
N ALA A 70 16.98 -10.63 -1.65
CA ALA A 70 17.12 -11.98 -2.17
C ALA A 70 17.74 -12.04 -3.58
N ILE A 71 18.07 -10.89 -4.18
CA ILE A 71 18.79 -10.84 -5.46
C ILE A 71 20.28 -11.15 -5.26
N ASN A 72 21.01 -11.32 -6.37
CA ASN A 72 22.46 -11.52 -6.33
C ASN A 72 23.16 -10.41 -5.49
N ARG A 73 24.08 -10.84 -4.61
CA ARG A 73 24.71 -9.97 -3.61
C ARG A 73 25.48 -8.81 -4.22
N SER A 74 26.30 -9.03 -5.25
CA SER A 74 27.08 -7.95 -5.88
C SER A 74 26.16 -6.95 -6.57
N TYR A 75 25.13 -7.45 -7.26
CA TYR A 75 24.13 -6.61 -7.90
C TYR A 75 23.36 -5.73 -6.89
N MET A 76 22.91 -6.30 -5.77
CA MET A 76 22.29 -5.52 -4.69
C MET A 76 23.23 -4.42 -4.18
N THR A 77 24.51 -4.76 -3.94
CA THR A 77 25.47 -3.78 -3.43
C THR A 77 25.79 -2.68 -4.44
N ASP A 78 25.75 -2.96 -5.74
CA ASP A 78 25.97 -1.95 -6.79
C ASP A 78 24.85 -0.91 -6.79
N LEU A 79 23.58 -1.36 -6.69
CA LEU A 79 22.42 -0.47 -6.58
C LEU A 79 22.45 0.35 -5.29
N LEU A 80 22.74 -0.31 -4.17
CA LEU A 80 22.86 0.36 -2.86
C LEU A 80 23.99 1.40 -2.85
N LYS A 81 25.14 1.09 -3.43
CA LYS A 81 26.27 2.03 -3.54
C LYS A 81 25.91 3.25 -4.40
N ALA A 82 25.22 3.03 -5.52
CA ALA A 82 24.75 4.10 -6.39
C ALA A 82 23.74 5.02 -5.68
N ALA A 83 22.87 4.47 -4.84
CA ALA A 83 21.91 5.26 -4.06
C ALA A 83 22.54 5.96 -2.85
N ALA A 84 23.45 5.29 -2.14
CA ALA A 84 24.05 5.78 -0.90
C ALA A 84 24.78 7.12 -1.07
N LYS A 85 25.44 7.34 -2.22
CA LYS A 85 26.12 8.62 -2.50
C LYS A 85 25.19 9.84 -2.44
N TYR A 86 23.92 9.66 -2.79
CA TYR A 86 22.90 10.73 -2.73
C TYR A 86 22.35 10.95 -1.32
N VAL A 87 22.47 9.95 -0.45
CA VAL A 87 22.21 10.12 0.99
C VAL A 87 23.38 10.84 1.63
N ASP A 88 24.61 10.40 1.35
CA ASP A 88 25.83 10.94 1.95
C ASP A 88 26.06 12.41 1.58
N ASN A 89 25.69 12.84 0.37
CA ASN A 89 25.79 14.24 -0.06
C ASN A 89 24.55 15.10 0.29
N GLY A 90 23.55 14.54 1.00
CA GLY A 90 22.35 15.25 1.44
C GLY A 90 21.28 15.50 0.37
N THR A 91 21.42 14.94 -0.84
CA THR A 91 20.41 15.06 -1.89
C THR A 91 19.08 14.44 -1.48
N VAL A 92 19.12 13.25 -0.88
CA VAL A 92 17.95 12.52 -0.37
C VAL A 92 18.13 12.17 1.11
N LYS A 93 17.01 11.95 1.81
CA LYS A 93 16.99 11.61 3.24
C LYS A 93 17.49 10.20 3.52
N GLY A 94 17.26 9.25 2.60
CA GLY A 94 17.55 7.85 2.84
C GLY A 94 17.14 6.93 1.70
N ILE A 95 17.29 5.63 1.95
CA ILE A 95 16.92 4.57 1.02
C ILE A 95 15.83 3.71 1.64
N ARG A 96 14.79 3.44 0.86
CA ARG A 96 13.71 2.49 1.18
C ARG A 96 13.84 1.26 0.31
N ILE A 97 13.69 0.08 0.89
CA ILE A 97 13.66 -1.17 0.13
C ILE A 97 12.38 -1.96 0.43
N SER A 98 11.95 -2.80 -0.51
CA SER A 98 10.90 -3.79 -0.30
C SER A 98 11.46 -5.20 -0.48
N THR A 99 11.18 -6.10 0.46
CA THR A 99 11.70 -7.47 0.40
C THR A 99 10.78 -8.51 1.03
N ARG A 100 11.19 -9.78 0.97
CA ARG A 100 10.51 -10.91 1.59
C ARG A 100 10.94 -11.06 3.06
N PRO A 101 10.05 -11.52 3.96
CA PRO A 101 10.41 -11.75 5.37
C PRO A 101 11.53 -12.77 5.60
N ASP A 102 11.60 -13.82 4.80
CA ASP A 102 12.60 -14.90 4.86
C ASP A 102 13.99 -14.50 4.32
N ALA A 103 14.11 -13.29 3.76
CA ALA A 103 15.37 -12.76 3.23
C ALA A 103 15.98 -11.67 4.13
N ILE A 104 15.73 -11.76 5.44
CA ILE A 104 16.22 -10.83 6.46
C ILE A 104 16.92 -11.60 7.57
N ASP A 105 18.18 -11.24 7.80
CA ASP A 105 19.02 -11.69 8.90
C ASP A 105 19.97 -10.57 9.34
N ASP A 106 20.79 -10.82 10.36
CA ASP A 106 21.75 -9.86 10.91
C ASP A 106 22.79 -9.39 9.89
N GLU A 107 23.21 -10.28 8.98
CA GLU A 107 24.20 -9.95 7.95
C GLU A 107 23.63 -8.95 6.94
N ILE A 108 22.42 -9.23 6.44
CA ILE A 108 21.69 -8.35 5.54
C ILE A 108 21.42 -7.00 6.20
N LEU A 109 20.93 -6.98 7.45
CA LEU A 109 20.63 -5.71 8.12
C LEU A 109 21.87 -4.87 8.39
N THR A 110 22.99 -5.50 8.75
CA THR A 110 24.30 -4.83 8.87
C THR A 110 24.72 -4.20 7.55
N LEU A 111 24.58 -4.93 6.44
CA LEU A 111 24.85 -4.43 5.10
C LEU A 111 23.96 -3.25 4.74
N LEU A 112 22.65 -3.35 4.96
CA LEU A 112 21.69 -2.28 4.64
C LEU A 112 21.99 -1.01 5.44
N LYS A 113 22.41 -1.12 6.71
CA LYS A 113 22.86 0.03 7.51
C LYS A 113 24.09 0.71 6.90
N LYS A 114 25.08 -0.08 6.48
CA LYS A 114 26.30 0.43 5.83
C LYS A 114 25.96 1.31 4.62
N TYR A 115 24.93 0.98 3.87
CA TYR A 115 24.50 1.72 2.69
C TYR A 115 23.38 2.75 2.95
N ARG A 116 23.16 3.18 4.21
CA ARG A 116 22.20 4.25 4.56
C ARG A 116 20.73 3.92 4.26
N VAL A 117 20.37 2.65 4.28
CA VAL A 117 18.94 2.27 4.26
C VAL A 117 18.27 2.75 5.55
N THR A 118 17.10 3.37 5.40
CA THR A 118 16.32 3.96 6.48
C THR A 118 15.05 3.17 6.75
N SER A 119 14.46 2.57 5.72
CA SER A 119 13.16 1.91 5.80
C SER A 119 13.12 0.59 5.02
N ILE A 120 12.50 -0.42 5.63
CA ILE A 120 12.35 -1.76 5.06
C ILE A 120 10.86 -2.12 5.07
N GLU A 121 10.30 -2.34 3.89
CA GLU A 121 8.95 -2.86 3.71
C GLU A 121 9.00 -4.39 3.51
N LEU A 122 8.27 -5.13 4.35
CA LEU A 122 8.11 -6.58 4.20
C LEU A 122 6.81 -6.92 3.48
N GLY A 123 6.94 -7.75 2.44
CA GLY A 123 5.82 -8.38 1.74
C GLY A 123 5.17 -9.50 2.55
N ALA A 124 4.48 -9.16 3.66
CA ALA A 124 3.83 -10.11 4.55
C ALA A 124 2.63 -10.80 3.90
N GLN A 125 1.81 -10.03 3.19
CA GLN A 125 0.57 -10.40 2.50
C GLN A 125 -0.55 -10.91 3.42
N SER A 126 -0.29 -11.93 4.23
CA SER A 126 -1.22 -12.50 5.20
C SER A 126 -0.48 -12.94 6.46
N MET A 127 -1.18 -12.99 7.60
CA MET A 127 -0.68 -13.61 8.85
C MET A 127 -1.39 -14.95 9.14
N ASN A 128 -1.93 -15.57 8.09
CA ASN A 128 -2.54 -16.89 8.08
C ASN A 128 -1.71 -17.85 7.21
N ASP A 129 -1.01 -18.79 7.85
CA ASP A 129 -0.09 -19.69 7.13
C ASP A 129 -0.80 -20.58 6.10
N ARG A 130 -2.09 -20.90 6.29
CA ARG A 130 -2.85 -21.62 5.26
C ARG A 130 -2.99 -20.76 4.01
N VAL A 131 -3.34 -19.48 4.14
CA VAL A 131 -3.45 -18.56 3.00
C VAL A 131 -2.08 -18.41 2.32
N LEU A 132 -1.00 -18.21 3.09
CA LEU A 132 0.35 -18.09 2.53
C LEU A 132 0.77 -19.34 1.74
N ARG A 133 0.50 -20.55 2.27
CA ARG A 133 0.79 -21.82 1.59
C ARG A 133 -0.05 -22.00 0.33
N MET A 134 -1.36 -21.77 0.39
CA MET A 134 -2.26 -21.91 -0.78
C MET A 134 -1.92 -20.94 -1.92
N ASN A 135 -1.17 -19.87 -1.62
CA ASN A 135 -0.73 -18.89 -2.61
C ASN A 135 0.77 -18.98 -2.95
N ASN A 136 1.44 -20.09 -2.58
CA ASN A 136 2.85 -20.35 -2.90
C ASN A 136 3.79 -19.22 -2.50
N ARG A 137 3.54 -18.59 -1.34
CA ARG A 137 4.29 -17.40 -0.93
C ARG A 137 5.73 -17.75 -0.52
N GLY A 138 5.94 -18.93 0.06
CA GLY A 138 7.25 -19.47 0.43
C GLY A 138 7.86 -18.88 1.71
N HIS A 139 7.07 -18.18 2.52
CA HIS A 139 7.42 -17.82 3.91
C HIS A 139 6.17 -17.96 4.78
N THR A 140 6.37 -17.94 6.09
CA THR A 140 5.32 -18.07 7.11
C THR A 140 5.03 -16.73 7.78
N SER A 141 3.95 -16.68 8.57
CA SER A 141 3.68 -15.58 9.50
C SER A 141 4.75 -15.49 10.60
N GLY A 142 5.37 -16.60 10.98
CA GLY A 142 6.51 -16.62 11.91
C GLY A 142 7.72 -15.85 11.37
N ASP A 143 8.02 -16.01 10.07
CA ASP A 143 9.10 -15.27 9.40
C ASP A 143 8.82 -13.76 9.40
N VAL A 144 7.56 -13.37 9.18
CA VAL A 144 7.14 -11.95 9.29
C VAL A 144 7.41 -11.40 10.69
N VAL A 145 7.03 -12.14 11.74
CA VAL A 145 7.27 -11.74 13.13
C VAL A 145 8.77 -11.60 13.41
N LYS A 146 9.57 -12.61 13.02
CA LYS A 146 11.03 -12.61 13.23
C LYS A 146 11.70 -11.43 12.53
N ALA A 147 11.45 -11.26 11.23
CA ALA A 147 12.03 -10.17 10.44
C ALA A 147 11.61 -8.79 10.95
N SER A 148 10.33 -8.62 11.32
CA SER A 148 9.83 -7.35 11.88
C SER A 148 10.55 -6.95 13.17
N ARG A 149 10.81 -7.92 14.06
CA ARG A 149 11.56 -7.69 15.29
C ARG A 149 13.00 -7.28 15.00
N LEU A 150 13.66 -8.00 14.10
CA LEU A 150 15.06 -7.75 13.75
C LEU A 150 15.26 -6.37 13.09
N ILE A 151 14.40 -6.03 12.12
CA ILE A 151 14.39 -4.72 11.45
C ILE A 151 14.30 -3.58 12.48
N LYS A 152 13.41 -3.71 13.47
CA LYS A 152 13.22 -2.70 14.52
C LYS A 152 14.39 -2.65 15.49
N GLN A 153 14.98 -3.78 15.85
CA GLN A 153 16.18 -3.84 16.72
C GLN A 153 17.38 -3.12 16.08
N TYR A 154 17.54 -3.21 14.76
CA TYR A 154 18.55 -2.44 14.03
C TYR A 154 18.15 -0.96 13.83
N GLY A 155 16.97 -0.52 14.29
CA GLY A 155 16.53 0.87 14.18
C GLY A 155 16.20 1.29 12.74
N PHE A 156 15.67 0.38 11.92
CA PHE A 156 15.03 0.74 10.65
C PHE A 156 13.55 1.04 10.88
N GLU A 157 12.98 1.89 10.02
CA GLU A 157 11.54 2.02 9.91
C GLU A 157 10.95 0.74 9.30
N LEU A 158 9.97 0.12 9.96
CA LEU A 158 9.26 -1.06 9.47
C LEU A 158 8.01 -0.65 8.69
N GLY A 159 7.92 -1.08 7.43
CA GLY A 159 6.69 -1.12 6.65
C GLY A 159 6.18 -2.55 6.47
N LEU A 160 4.86 -2.74 6.44
CA LEU A 160 4.26 -4.04 6.15
C LEU A 160 3.26 -3.94 4.99
N GLN A 161 3.38 -4.84 4.02
CA GLN A 161 2.41 -4.99 2.94
C GLN A 161 1.43 -6.12 3.27
N MET A 162 0.14 -5.83 3.14
CA MET A 162 -0.98 -6.75 3.30
C MET A 162 -1.76 -6.87 1.99
N MET A 163 -2.31 -8.06 1.74
CA MET A 163 -3.25 -8.30 0.66
C MET A 163 -4.59 -8.80 1.20
N THR A 164 -5.68 -8.47 0.50
CA THR A 164 -7.03 -8.97 0.80
C THR A 164 -7.57 -9.80 -0.35
N GLY A 165 -8.45 -10.76 -0.04
CA GLY A 165 -9.10 -11.58 -1.05
C GLY A 165 -8.15 -12.56 -1.75
N LEU A 166 -7.05 -12.95 -1.11
CA LEU A 166 -6.18 -14.01 -1.63
C LEU A 166 -6.93 -15.35 -1.72
N TYR A 167 -6.43 -16.29 -2.52
CA TYR A 167 -7.03 -17.62 -2.57
C TYR A 167 -7.01 -18.27 -1.17
N ALA A 168 -8.14 -18.86 -0.78
CA ALA A 168 -8.40 -19.42 0.55
C ALA A 168 -8.44 -18.41 1.72
N ASP A 169 -8.45 -17.11 1.44
CA ASP A 169 -8.67 -16.03 2.41
C ASP A 169 -10.14 -15.61 2.50
N ASN A 170 -10.49 -14.87 3.56
CA ASN A 170 -11.80 -14.24 3.73
C ASN A 170 -11.70 -13.00 4.62
N ASP A 171 -12.75 -12.21 4.70
CA ASP A 171 -12.79 -10.95 5.48
C ASP A 171 -12.39 -11.14 6.95
N ALA A 172 -12.84 -12.22 7.60
CA ALA A 172 -12.48 -12.50 8.99
C ALA A 172 -10.98 -12.80 9.15
N SER A 173 -10.40 -13.54 8.20
CA SER A 173 -8.96 -13.84 8.14
C SER A 173 -8.12 -12.59 7.82
N ALA A 174 -8.61 -11.71 6.94
CA ALA A 174 -7.99 -10.41 6.67
C ALA A 174 -8.00 -9.51 7.92
N LEU A 175 -9.11 -9.42 8.64
CA LEU A 175 -9.17 -8.64 9.89
C LEU A 175 -8.22 -9.20 10.97
N LYS A 176 -8.14 -10.53 11.12
CA LYS A 176 -7.15 -11.17 12.00
C LYS A 176 -5.72 -10.89 11.56
N THR A 177 -5.47 -10.84 10.25
CA THR A 177 -4.17 -10.44 9.70
C THR A 177 -3.82 -9.03 10.12
N ALA A 178 -4.74 -8.07 9.94
CA ALA A 178 -4.50 -6.68 10.35
C ALA A 178 -4.24 -6.57 11.86
N ALA A 179 -5.00 -7.27 12.71
CA ALA A 179 -4.76 -7.29 14.16
C ALA A 179 -3.33 -7.74 14.50
N LYS A 180 -2.86 -8.84 13.90
CA LYS A 180 -1.48 -9.32 14.08
C LYS A 180 -0.43 -8.34 13.54
N LEU A 181 -0.69 -7.68 12.41
CA LEU A 181 0.23 -6.67 11.87
C LEU A 181 0.30 -5.44 12.79
N ILE A 182 -0.82 -5.04 13.41
CA ILE A 182 -0.86 -3.95 14.41
C ILE A 182 0.03 -4.28 15.61
N GLU A 183 0.00 -5.52 16.11
CA GLU A 183 0.85 -5.97 17.23
C GLU A 183 2.35 -5.83 16.94
N LEU A 184 2.77 -5.94 15.68
CA LEU A 184 4.16 -5.73 15.25
C LEU A 184 4.57 -4.25 15.27
N LYS A 185 3.59 -3.34 15.38
CA LYS A 185 3.75 -1.88 15.42
C LYS A 185 4.65 -1.37 14.27
N PRO A 186 4.29 -1.63 13.00
CA PRO A 186 4.97 -1.01 11.86
C PRO A 186 4.69 0.50 11.85
N ALA A 187 5.59 1.28 11.25
CA ALA A 187 5.34 2.70 11.01
C ALA A 187 4.32 2.90 9.88
N THR A 188 4.36 2.03 8.86
CA THR A 188 3.53 2.14 7.68
C THR A 188 2.95 0.80 7.23
N VAL A 189 1.77 0.86 6.61
CA VAL A 189 1.13 -0.31 5.97
C VAL A 189 0.66 0.03 4.55
N ARG A 190 0.75 -0.96 3.67
CA ARG A 190 0.11 -0.95 2.34
C ARG A 190 -0.94 -2.06 2.27
N ILE A 191 -2.10 -1.75 1.70
CA ILE A 191 -3.20 -2.71 1.55
C ILE A 191 -3.53 -2.83 0.06
N TYR A 192 -3.42 -4.05 -0.47
CA TYR A 192 -3.69 -4.34 -1.87
C TYR A 192 -4.78 -5.41 -2.00
N PRO A 193 -5.93 -5.11 -2.63
CA PRO A 193 -6.88 -6.15 -2.95
C PRO A 193 -6.34 -7.02 -4.09
N THR A 194 -6.60 -8.33 -4.00
CA THR A 194 -6.08 -9.31 -4.96
C THR A 194 -6.86 -9.23 -6.27
N ILE A 195 -6.13 -9.11 -7.38
CA ILE A 195 -6.67 -9.20 -8.74
C ILE A 195 -6.14 -10.45 -9.45
N VAL A 196 -6.85 -10.90 -10.48
CA VAL A 196 -6.47 -12.03 -11.31
C VAL A 196 -5.72 -11.50 -12.54
N LEU A 197 -4.52 -12.01 -12.75
CA LEU A 197 -3.66 -11.66 -13.89
C LEU A 197 -3.42 -12.89 -14.78
N LYS A 198 -3.23 -12.67 -16.08
CA LYS A 198 -2.85 -13.71 -17.05
C LYS A 198 -1.60 -14.48 -16.63
N ASP A 199 -1.58 -15.76 -17.01
CA ASP A 199 -0.49 -16.72 -16.77
C ASP A 199 -0.10 -16.90 -15.28
N THR A 200 -1.08 -16.78 -14.40
CA THR A 200 -0.94 -17.04 -12.97
C THR A 200 -1.74 -18.27 -12.55
N ASP A 201 -1.33 -18.96 -11.48
CA ASP A 201 -2.08 -20.11 -10.96
C ASP A 201 -3.48 -19.67 -10.47
N LEU A 202 -3.60 -18.43 -10.00
CA LEU A 202 -4.88 -17.82 -9.61
C LEU A 202 -5.82 -17.65 -10.81
N ALA A 203 -5.29 -17.39 -12.01
CA ALA A 203 -6.10 -17.35 -13.23
C ALA A 203 -6.65 -18.72 -13.61
N ALA A 204 -5.87 -19.79 -13.44
CA ALA A 204 -6.37 -21.16 -13.62
C ALA A 204 -7.49 -21.47 -12.62
N LEU A 205 -7.29 -21.18 -11.33
CA LEU A 205 -8.31 -21.37 -10.30
C LEU A 205 -9.58 -20.54 -10.56
N TYR A 206 -9.43 -19.33 -11.11
CA TYR A 206 -10.56 -18.50 -11.52
C TYR A 206 -11.32 -19.11 -12.70
N SER A 207 -10.60 -19.55 -13.73
CA SER A 207 -11.17 -20.20 -14.92
C SER A 207 -11.95 -21.46 -14.57
N ASP A 208 -11.46 -22.23 -13.60
CA ASP A 208 -12.12 -23.46 -13.12
C ASP A 208 -13.28 -23.18 -12.14
N GLY A 209 -13.56 -21.90 -11.83
CA GLY A 209 -14.62 -21.49 -10.90
C GLY A 209 -14.31 -21.76 -9.42
N ILE A 210 -13.09 -22.21 -9.10
CA ILE A 210 -12.62 -22.55 -7.75
C ILE A 210 -12.32 -21.29 -6.94
N TYR A 211 -11.77 -20.26 -7.59
CA TYR A 211 -11.51 -18.95 -6.98
C TYR A 211 -12.47 -17.90 -7.52
N LYS A 212 -13.07 -17.13 -6.61
CA LYS A 212 -13.91 -15.98 -6.95
C LYS A 212 -13.28 -14.73 -6.34
N PRO A 213 -12.82 -13.76 -7.16
CA PRO A 213 -12.28 -12.53 -6.62
C PRO A 213 -13.39 -11.70 -5.98
N GLN A 214 -13.00 -10.83 -5.04
CA GLN A 214 -13.92 -9.86 -4.47
C GLN A 214 -14.48 -8.95 -5.56
N THR A 215 -15.74 -8.58 -5.44
CA THR A 215 -16.28 -7.44 -6.19
C THR A 215 -15.60 -6.15 -5.73
N LEU A 216 -15.63 -5.12 -6.57
CA LEU A 216 -15.10 -3.81 -6.19
C LEU A 216 -15.75 -3.28 -4.90
N PHE A 217 -17.07 -3.48 -4.74
CA PHE A 217 -17.80 -3.06 -3.55
C PHE A 217 -17.32 -3.78 -2.30
N GLU A 218 -17.19 -5.12 -2.32
CA GLU A 218 -16.72 -5.90 -1.17
C GLU A 218 -15.30 -5.50 -0.78
N ALA A 219 -14.40 -5.38 -1.76
CA ALA A 219 -13.02 -4.98 -1.52
C ALA A 219 -12.92 -3.56 -0.95
N VAL A 220 -13.68 -2.59 -1.46
CA VAL A 220 -13.71 -1.22 -0.93
C VAL A 220 -14.19 -1.20 0.53
N ASN A 221 -15.26 -1.94 0.85
CA ASN A 221 -15.79 -2.02 2.21
C ASN A 221 -14.78 -2.63 3.19
N LEU A 222 -14.16 -3.75 2.83
CA LEU A 222 -13.15 -4.39 3.67
C LEU A 222 -11.92 -3.48 3.84
N ALA A 223 -11.42 -2.91 2.75
CA ALA A 223 -10.26 -2.03 2.76
C ALA A 223 -10.50 -0.75 3.58
N ALA A 224 -11.69 -0.16 3.53
CA ALA A 224 -12.11 0.96 4.38
C ALA A 224 -12.06 0.61 5.89
N ARG A 225 -12.57 -0.58 6.26
CA ARG A 225 -12.51 -1.06 7.65
C ARG A 225 -11.07 -1.29 8.12
N LEU A 226 -10.24 -1.93 7.29
CA LEU A 226 -8.83 -2.16 7.59
C LEU A 226 -8.05 -0.85 7.71
N TYR A 227 -8.31 0.12 6.82
CA TYR A 227 -7.72 1.45 6.89
C TYR A 227 -7.99 2.12 8.25
N LYS A 228 -9.26 2.12 8.71
CA LYS A 228 -9.62 2.66 10.02
C LYS A 228 -8.92 1.94 11.17
N LEU A 229 -8.82 0.60 11.12
CA LEU A 229 -8.12 -0.17 12.15
C LEU A 229 -6.66 0.23 12.29
N PHE A 230 -5.93 0.36 11.17
CA PHE A 230 -4.53 0.80 11.20
C PHE A 230 -4.40 2.25 11.68
N CYS A 231 -5.17 3.19 11.13
CA CYS A 231 -5.11 4.59 11.51
C CYS A 231 -5.46 4.81 13.00
N ASN A 232 -6.50 4.14 13.50
CA ASN A 232 -6.88 4.21 14.92
C ASN A 232 -5.79 3.62 15.85
N SER A 233 -4.93 2.75 15.32
CA SER A 233 -3.78 2.19 16.06
C SER A 233 -2.51 3.03 15.91
N GLY A 234 -2.60 4.22 15.32
CA GLY A 234 -1.45 5.11 15.08
C GLY A 234 -0.54 4.67 13.93
N ILE A 235 -1.00 3.75 13.07
CA ILE A 235 -0.23 3.21 11.94
C ILE A 235 -0.67 3.90 10.65
N LYS A 236 0.29 4.43 9.89
CA LYS A 236 -0.01 5.15 8.65
C LYS A 236 -0.25 4.19 7.50
N VAL A 237 -1.44 4.23 6.90
CA VAL A 237 -1.68 3.55 5.62
C VAL A 237 -1.16 4.44 4.49
N ILE A 238 -0.06 4.04 3.86
CA ILE A 238 0.61 4.83 2.81
C ILE A 238 0.15 4.44 1.40
N ARG A 239 -0.54 3.30 1.25
CA ARG A 239 -1.13 2.86 -0.02
C ARG A 239 -2.38 2.03 0.23
N LEU A 240 -3.42 2.32 -0.54
CA LEU A 240 -4.67 1.57 -0.59
C LEU A 240 -5.02 1.33 -2.06
N GLY A 241 -4.96 0.07 -2.49
CA GLY A 241 -5.13 -0.30 -3.90
C GLY A 241 -3.85 -0.20 -4.74
N LEU A 242 -3.92 -0.79 -5.94
CA LEU A 242 -2.81 -0.88 -6.90
C LEU A 242 -2.52 0.47 -7.56
N HIS A 243 -1.29 0.68 -8.05
CA HIS A 243 -0.88 1.94 -8.70
C HIS A 243 -1.30 2.01 -10.16
N SER A 244 -0.92 0.97 -10.88
CA SER A 244 -1.31 0.70 -12.25
C SER A 244 -1.40 -0.80 -12.37
N ILE A 245 -2.10 -1.24 -13.41
CA ILE A 245 -2.07 -2.62 -13.88
C ILE A 245 -1.70 -2.58 -15.33
N GLU A 246 -1.09 -3.64 -15.83
CA GLU A 246 -1.04 -3.87 -17.26
C GLU A 246 -2.42 -4.36 -17.68
N GLU A 247 -3.20 -3.49 -18.34
CA GLU A 247 -4.59 -3.75 -18.71
C GLU A 247 -4.73 -5.03 -19.55
N ASP A 248 -3.77 -5.29 -20.44
CA ASP A 248 -3.72 -6.50 -21.25
C ASP A 248 -3.54 -7.77 -20.41
N ALA A 249 -2.95 -7.68 -19.22
CA ALA A 249 -2.74 -8.81 -18.32
C ALA A 249 -3.89 -9.02 -17.34
N TYR A 250 -4.79 -8.05 -17.19
CA TYR A 250 -5.87 -8.11 -16.23
C TYR A 250 -7.01 -9.03 -16.71
N ILE A 251 -7.47 -9.91 -15.82
CA ILE A 251 -8.59 -10.81 -16.08
C ILE A 251 -9.82 -10.43 -15.26
N ALA A 252 -9.67 -10.29 -13.93
CA ALA A 252 -10.80 -10.08 -13.03
C ALA A 252 -10.37 -9.52 -11.66
N GLY A 253 -11.34 -9.02 -10.92
CA GLY A 253 -11.21 -8.61 -9.53
C GLY A 253 -11.45 -7.12 -9.28
N PRO A 254 -11.16 -6.63 -8.06
CA PRO A 254 -11.56 -5.30 -7.62
C PRO A 254 -10.52 -4.23 -7.99
N TRP A 255 -10.24 -4.07 -9.29
CA TRP A 255 -9.38 -2.97 -9.74
C TRP A 255 -10.20 -1.70 -10.01
N HIS A 256 -9.69 -0.57 -9.52
CA HIS A 256 -10.18 0.75 -9.88
C HIS A 256 -9.04 1.77 -9.72
N PRO A 257 -8.84 2.71 -10.65
CA PRO A 257 -7.76 3.71 -10.56
C PRO A 257 -7.91 4.62 -9.33
N ALA A 258 -9.15 4.89 -8.91
CA ALA A 258 -9.47 5.66 -7.71
C ALA A 258 -9.82 4.79 -6.49
N PHE A 259 -9.34 3.54 -6.39
CA PHE A 259 -9.70 2.62 -5.30
C PHE A 259 -9.51 3.23 -3.91
N SER A 260 -8.40 3.94 -3.68
CA SER A 260 -8.15 4.65 -2.42
C SER A 260 -9.22 5.70 -2.12
N GLU A 261 -9.63 6.46 -3.15
CA GLU A 261 -10.66 7.49 -3.00
C GLU A 261 -12.01 6.87 -2.68
N LEU A 262 -12.37 5.74 -3.31
CA LEU A 262 -13.59 4.99 -3.01
C LEU A 262 -13.63 4.53 -1.55
N CYS A 263 -12.52 3.98 -1.03
CA CYS A 263 -12.45 3.58 0.37
C CYS A 263 -12.58 4.76 1.32
N GLN A 264 -11.94 5.88 1.01
CA GLN A 264 -12.03 7.10 1.81
C GLN A 264 -13.43 7.70 1.77
N SER A 265 -14.09 7.65 0.61
CA SER A 265 -15.48 8.05 0.41
C SER A 265 -16.43 7.23 1.29
N GLU A 266 -16.24 5.92 1.35
CA GLU A 266 -17.00 5.01 2.23
C GLU A 266 -16.77 5.34 3.72
N ILE A 267 -15.51 5.61 4.11
CA ILE A 267 -15.17 6.01 5.48
C ILE A 267 -15.89 7.30 5.88
N MET A 268 -15.87 8.32 5.01
CA MET A 268 -16.50 9.60 5.27
C MET A 268 -18.03 9.47 5.34
N LEU A 269 -18.64 8.71 4.43
CA LEU A 269 -20.07 8.44 4.45
C LEU A 269 -20.50 7.78 5.78
N ALA A 270 -19.84 6.70 6.17
CA ALA A 270 -20.12 6.01 7.42
C ALA A 270 -19.91 6.93 8.65
N GLY A 271 -18.88 7.77 8.61
CA GLY A 271 -18.62 8.77 9.64
C GLY A 271 -19.76 9.79 9.74
N VAL A 272 -20.20 10.36 8.62
CA VAL A 272 -21.31 11.32 8.57
C VAL A 272 -22.60 10.69 9.06
N ILE A 273 -22.97 9.52 8.55
CA ILE A 273 -24.18 8.80 8.96
C ILE A 273 -24.19 8.58 10.48
N SER A 274 -23.06 8.21 11.08
CA SER A 274 -22.98 8.00 12.53
C SER A 274 -23.24 9.24 13.39
N LYS A 275 -23.19 10.45 12.80
CA LYS A 275 -23.45 11.72 13.49
C LYS A 275 -24.80 12.36 13.12
N LEU A 276 -25.50 11.84 12.11
CA LEU A 276 -26.81 12.35 11.70
C LEU A 276 -27.90 11.67 12.53
N ILE A 277 -28.69 12.49 13.24
CA ILE A 277 -29.72 12.00 14.17
C ILE A 277 -31.11 12.16 13.55
N GLU A 278 -31.44 13.38 13.11
CA GLU A 278 -32.77 13.71 12.60
C GLU A 278 -32.76 13.96 11.09
N LYS A 279 -33.86 13.62 10.41
CA LYS A 279 -34.03 13.97 9.00
C LYS A 279 -34.08 15.49 8.82
N GLY A 280 -33.64 15.96 7.65
CA GLY A 280 -33.64 17.39 7.33
C GLY A 280 -32.40 17.81 6.55
N ASP A 281 -32.18 19.12 6.53
CA ASP A 281 -31.13 19.76 5.74
C ASP A 281 -29.84 19.95 6.54
N TYR A 282 -28.70 19.63 5.91
CA TYR A 282 -27.38 19.68 6.56
C TYR A 282 -26.32 20.26 5.63
N ILE A 283 -25.35 20.95 6.22
CA ILE A 283 -24.07 21.29 5.58
C ILE A 283 -22.98 20.43 6.20
N ILE A 284 -22.26 19.71 5.35
CA ILE A 284 -21.08 18.91 5.71
C ILE A 284 -19.86 19.70 5.28
N TYR A 285 -19.07 20.14 6.26
CA TYR A 285 -17.79 20.82 6.05
C TYR A 285 -16.67 19.79 6.06
N VAL A 286 -15.79 19.86 5.06
CA VAL A 286 -14.64 18.97 4.89
C VAL A 286 -13.42 19.75 4.41
N GLY A 287 -12.23 19.19 4.53
CA GLY A 287 -11.03 19.79 3.95
C GLY A 287 -11.14 19.91 2.42
N ARG A 288 -10.49 20.93 1.83
CA ARG A 288 -10.53 21.20 0.38
C ARG A 288 -10.20 19.97 -0.48
N SER A 289 -9.21 19.17 -0.07
CA SER A 289 -8.83 17.94 -0.77
C SER A 289 -9.83 16.79 -0.64
N ASP A 290 -10.79 16.89 0.28
CA ASP A 290 -11.70 15.82 0.68
C ASP A 290 -13.14 16.05 0.19
N VAL A 291 -13.41 17.17 -0.50
CA VAL A 291 -14.72 17.47 -1.11
C VAL A 291 -15.18 16.37 -2.06
N SER A 292 -14.33 15.94 -3.00
CA SER A 292 -14.67 14.83 -3.93
C SER A 292 -14.99 13.53 -3.18
N LYS A 293 -14.20 13.24 -2.13
CA LYS A 293 -14.35 12.04 -1.29
C LYS A 293 -15.71 12.04 -0.58
N MET A 294 -16.09 13.17 -0.01
CA MET A 294 -17.37 13.31 0.70
C MET A 294 -18.56 13.26 -0.26
N ILE A 295 -18.48 13.92 -1.43
CA ILE A 295 -19.54 13.86 -2.45
C ILE A 295 -19.70 12.44 -3.00
N GLY A 296 -18.57 11.73 -3.15
CA GLY A 296 -18.50 10.40 -3.74
C GLY A 296 -18.60 10.44 -5.28
N GLN A 297 -18.00 9.44 -5.93
CA GLN A 297 -18.04 9.32 -7.39
C GLN A 297 -19.49 9.27 -7.88
N GLY A 298 -19.82 10.08 -8.89
CA GLY A 298 -21.20 10.20 -9.38
C GLY A 298 -22.20 10.73 -8.34
N ARG A 299 -21.72 11.46 -7.31
CA ARG A 299 -22.52 11.98 -6.19
C ARG A 299 -23.16 10.90 -5.32
N LYS A 300 -22.61 9.67 -5.36
CA LYS A 300 -23.20 8.49 -4.70
C LYS A 300 -23.49 8.70 -3.21
N ASN A 301 -22.60 9.38 -2.47
CA ASN A 301 -22.80 9.62 -1.04
C ASN A 301 -23.97 10.58 -0.79
N LEU A 302 -24.06 11.67 -1.56
CA LEU A 302 -25.17 12.62 -1.42
C LEU A 302 -26.51 12.01 -1.81
N LEU A 303 -26.53 11.15 -2.84
CA LEU A 303 -27.72 10.41 -3.22
C LEU A 303 -28.13 9.45 -2.09
N HIS A 304 -27.18 8.70 -1.53
CA HIS A 304 -27.44 7.78 -0.42
C HIS A 304 -27.99 8.51 0.83
N LEU A 305 -27.37 9.62 1.22
CA LEU A 305 -27.85 10.46 2.33
C LEU A 305 -29.26 10.99 2.08
N ARG A 306 -29.54 11.45 0.85
CA ARG A 306 -30.87 11.92 0.46
C ARG A 306 -31.91 10.80 0.54
N ASP A 307 -31.57 9.60 0.07
CA ASP A 307 -32.46 8.44 0.12
C ASP A 307 -32.76 8.01 1.58
N MET A 308 -31.86 8.31 2.53
CA MET A 308 -32.08 8.16 3.97
C MET A 308 -32.89 9.32 4.61
N GLY A 309 -33.19 10.38 3.87
CA GLY A 309 -33.92 11.57 4.33
C GLY A 309 -33.04 12.72 4.84
N TYR A 310 -31.75 12.72 4.48
CA TYR A 310 -30.81 13.79 4.81
C TYR A 310 -30.45 14.58 3.55
N ASN A 311 -30.90 15.83 3.48
CA ASN A 311 -30.60 16.74 2.38
C ASN A 311 -29.27 17.46 2.65
N CYS A 312 -28.16 16.86 2.21
CA CYS A 312 -26.83 17.36 2.52
C CYS A 312 -26.22 18.21 1.38
N ARG A 313 -25.53 19.31 1.76
CA ARG A 313 -24.60 20.05 0.90
C ARG A 313 -23.19 19.93 1.45
N VAL A 314 -22.18 19.90 0.58
CA VAL A 314 -20.77 19.84 0.98
C VAL A 314 -20.13 21.22 0.81
N LYS A 315 -19.43 21.70 1.83
CA LYS A 315 -18.62 22.93 1.78
C LYS A 315 -17.19 22.63 2.22
N GLU A 316 -16.25 23.44 1.76
CA GLU A 316 -14.88 23.37 2.23
C GLU A 316 -14.70 24.15 3.55
N ASP A 317 -13.80 23.66 4.39
CA ASP A 317 -13.33 24.30 5.61
C ASP A 317 -11.82 24.07 5.71
N GLU A 318 -11.04 25.16 5.64
CA GLU A 318 -9.58 25.10 5.60
C GLU A 318 -8.95 24.58 6.91
N ALA A 319 -9.70 24.57 8.01
CA ALA A 319 -9.25 24.01 9.27
C ALA A 319 -9.29 22.47 9.29
N LEU A 320 -9.99 21.83 8.34
CA LEU A 320 -10.18 20.38 8.27
C LEU A 320 -9.22 19.73 7.27
N SER A 321 -8.78 18.51 7.57
CA SER A 321 -7.96 17.71 6.66
C SER A 321 -8.06 16.22 6.97
N GLY A 322 -7.65 15.34 6.05
CA GLY A 322 -7.39 13.94 6.38
C GLY A 322 -8.64 13.13 6.75
N LEU A 323 -9.75 13.38 6.04
CA LEU A 323 -11.08 12.78 6.29
C LEU A 323 -11.84 13.33 7.50
N ASP A 324 -11.32 14.38 8.16
CA ASP A 324 -12.06 15.10 9.19
C ASP A 324 -13.26 15.85 8.58
N PHE A 325 -14.34 15.94 9.35
CA PHE A 325 -15.57 16.60 8.94
C PHE A 325 -16.32 17.23 10.13
N ARG A 326 -17.04 18.33 9.84
CA ARG A 326 -18.00 18.98 10.73
C ARG A 326 -19.37 19.01 10.05
N ILE A 327 -20.43 18.82 10.82
CA ILE A 327 -21.81 18.84 10.32
C ILE A 327 -22.56 20.00 10.99
N GLU A 328 -23.36 20.71 10.22
CA GLU A 328 -24.22 21.79 10.68
C GLU A 328 -25.64 21.56 10.14
N ARG A 329 -26.62 21.43 11.03
CA ARG A 329 -28.02 21.33 10.64
C ARG A 329 -28.53 22.70 10.22
N GLN A 330 -29.32 22.75 9.16
CA GLN A 330 -29.99 23.96 8.70
C GLN A 330 -31.41 23.99 9.30
N ALA A 331 -31.86 25.20 9.67
CA ALA A 331 -33.20 25.46 10.17
C ALA A 331 -34.25 25.35 9.07
#